data_AF-A0A1A8RSF4-F1
#
_entry.id   AF-A0A1A8RSF4-F1
#
_cell.length_a   1.000
_cell.length_b   1.000
_cell.length_c   1.000
_cell.angle_alpha   90.00
_cell.angle_beta   90.00
_cell.angle_gamma   90.00
#
_symmetry.space_group_name_H-M   'P 1'
#
loop_
_entity.id
_entity.type
_entity.pdbx_description
1 polymer ?
#
loop_
_entity_poly.entity_id
_entity_poly.type
_entity_poly.pdbx_seq_one_letter_code
_entity_poly.pdbx_strand_id
1 'polypeptide(L)'
;QLSYSNFDNLGQGPHYWQLPEVYQGDKVGSYGGKLKYTISYVAGPRGTLLEEADVQIIGNDITLVARQTWQRRQQGSRESKQFEIIFREEYWKRPDGMPANREHLMMVLADLDDILIQASYSTEMISSSISDISMDIAVPNYSGLA
;
A
#
# COMPACT_ATOMS: atom_id res chain seq x y z
N GLN A 1 -8.94 -10.11 8.71
CA GLN A 1 -7.64 -10.59 8.17
C GLN A 1 -7.93 -11.38 6.90
N LEU A 2 -7.14 -11.16 5.85
CA LEU A 2 -7.20 -11.89 4.58
C LEU A 2 -5.86 -12.60 4.35
N SER A 3 -5.86 -13.82 3.81
CA SER A 3 -4.65 -14.63 3.59
C SER A 3 -4.73 -15.45 2.31
N TYR A 4 -3.58 -15.67 1.67
CA TYR A 4 -3.44 -16.44 0.45
C TYR A 4 -2.16 -17.29 0.50
N SER A 5 -2.22 -18.52 -0.02
CA SER A 5 -1.10 -19.50 0.04
C SER A 5 -0.83 -20.23 -1.28
N ASN A 6 -1.69 -20.11 -2.28
CA ASN A 6 -1.58 -20.90 -3.52
C ASN A 6 -0.91 -20.08 -4.64
N PHE A 7 0.21 -19.45 -4.33
CA PHE A 7 0.91 -18.55 -5.26
C PHE A 7 1.37 -19.26 -6.55
N ASP A 8 1.60 -20.58 -6.51
CA ASP A 8 1.92 -21.39 -7.69
C ASP A 8 0.82 -21.39 -8.76
N ASN A 9 -0.44 -21.10 -8.36
CA ASN A 9 -1.57 -21.02 -9.28
C ASN A 9 -1.75 -19.61 -9.87
N LEU A 10 -1.05 -18.61 -9.34
CA LEU A 10 -1.06 -17.26 -9.89
C LEU A 10 0.01 -17.14 -10.98
N GLY A 11 -0.26 -16.31 -11.98
CA GLY A 11 0.69 -16.07 -13.06
C GLY A 11 2.00 -15.47 -12.56
N GLN A 12 3.03 -15.42 -13.40
CA GLN A 12 4.29 -14.78 -13.04
C GLN A 12 4.09 -13.27 -12.84
N GLY A 13 4.71 -12.72 -11.80
CA GLY A 13 4.74 -11.28 -11.53
C GLY A 13 4.31 -10.92 -10.10
N PRO A 14 4.35 -9.63 -9.75
CA PRO A 14 3.92 -9.19 -8.44
C PRO A 14 2.39 -9.23 -8.31
N HIS A 15 1.93 -9.47 -7.09
CA HIS A 15 0.51 -9.53 -6.75
C HIS A 15 0.20 -8.52 -5.67
N TYR A 16 -1.04 -8.08 -5.65
CA TYR A 16 -1.51 -7.04 -4.75
C TYR A 16 -2.81 -7.45 -4.09
N TRP A 17 -2.95 -7.08 -2.83
CA TRP A 17 -4.21 -7.00 -2.12
C TRP A 17 -4.93 -5.74 -2.58
N GLN A 18 -6.08 -5.91 -3.23
CA GLN A 18 -7.01 -4.81 -3.47
C GLN A 18 -7.86 -4.62 -2.21
N LEU A 19 -7.88 -3.40 -1.67
CA LEU A 19 -8.72 -3.09 -0.52
C LEU A 19 -10.20 -3.04 -0.93
N PRO A 20 -11.14 -3.40 -0.03
CA PRO A 20 -12.58 -3.36 -0.32
C PRO A 20 -13.12 -1.96 -0.63
N GLU A 21 -14.29 -1.89 -1.27
CA GLU A 21 -14.97 -0.65 -1.69
C GLU A 21 -15.17 0.40 -0.58
N VAL A 22 -15.18 -0.01 0.69
CA VAL A 22 -15.26 0.93 1.83
C VAL A 22 -14.09 1.93 1.86
N TYR A 23 -12.95 1.58 1.24
CA TYR A 23 -11.79 2.44 1.12
C TYR A 23 -11.81 3.31 -0.15
N GLN A 24 -12.79 3.16 -1.05
CA GLN A 24 -12.88 3.85 -2.35
C GLN A 24 -13.81 5.09 -2.32
N GLY A 25 -13.89 5.84 -3.42
CA GLY A 25 -14.71 7.06 -3.59
C GLY A 25 -14.08 8.30 -2.97
N ASP A 26 -14.89 9.27 -2.53
CA ASP A 26 -14.38 10.50 -1.90
C ASP A 26 -13.70 10.19 -0.56
N LYS A 27 -12.39 10.42 -0.55
CA LYS A 27 -11.46 10.28 0.58
C LYS A 27 -10.61 11.54 0.76
N VAL A 28 -11.03 12.71 0.26
CA VAL A 28 -10.29 13.97 0.45
C VAL A 28 -10.07 14.27 1.93
N GLY A 29 -11.05 13.92 2.77
CA GLY A 29 -10.94 14.03 4.23
C GLY A 29 -9.77 13.26 4.85
N SER A 30 -9.19 12.29 4.15
CA SER A 30 -8.01 11.54 4.61
C SER A 30 -6.69 12.29 4.38
N TYR A 31 -6.68 13.44 3.71
CA TYR A 31 -5.45 14.21 3.47
C TYR A 31 -4.74 14.60 4.77
N GLY A 32 -3.50 14.15 4.96
CA GLY A 32 -2.75 14.30 6.20
C GLY A 32 -3.06 13.24 7.27
N GLY A 33 -4.06 12.38 7.02
CA GLY A 33 -4.33 11.14 7.75
C GLY A 33 -3.39 10.01 7.32
N LYS A 34 -3.70 8.79 7.76
CA LYS A 34 -2.81 7.63 7.69
C LYS A 34 -3.53 6.39 7.17
N LEU A 35 -2.88 5.66 6.28
CA LEU A 35 -3.20 4.26 5.97
C LEU A 35 -2.32 3.36 6.82
N LYS A 36 -2.93 2.51 7.65
CA LYS A 36 -2.24 1.52 8.48
C LYS A 36 -2.64 0.13 8.04
N TYR A 37 -1.69 -0.80 8.05
CA TYR A 37 -1.93 -2.21 7.74
C TYR A 37 -0.78 -3.05 8.26
N THR A 38 -1.04 -4.34 8.47
CA THR A 38 -0.04 -5.35 8.83
C THR A 38 0.08 -6.34 7.70
N ILE A 39 1.31 -6.59 7.25
CA ILE A 39 1.63 -7.67 6.31
C ILE A 39 2.32 -8.78 7.07
N SER A 40 1.95 -10.02 6.74
CA SER A 40 2.75 -11.18 7.10
C SER A 40 2.88 -12.15 5.94
N TYR A 41 4.10 -12.62 5.67
CA TYR A 41 4.36 -13.52 4.55
C TYR A 41 5.44 -14.57 4.86
N VAL A 42 5.50 -15.60 4.00
CA VAL A 42 6.52 -16.66 4.00
C VAL A 42 7.01 -16.81 2.56
N ALA A 43 8.33 -16.71 2.37
CA ALA A 43 9.00 -16.92 1.09
C ALA A 43 9.74 -18.26 1.05
N GLY A 44 9.80 -18.86 -0.13
CA GLY A 44 10.53 -20.09 -0.42
C GLY A 44 12.05 -19.88 -0.46
N PRO A 45 12.83 -20.97 -0.37
CA PRO A 45 14.28 -20.92 -0.17
C PRO A 45 15.08 -20.52 -1.42
N ARG A 46 14.48 -20.54 -2.62
CA ARG A 46 15.16 -20.24 -3.89
C ARG A 46 14.61 -18.97 -4.55
N GLY A 47 13.74 -18.24 -3.86
CA GLY A 47 13.14 -17.01 -4.36
C GLY A 47 14.10 -15.81 -4.30
N THR A 48 13.81 -14.81 -5.13
CA THR A 48 14.50 -13.50 -5.15
C THR A 48 13.52 -12.40 -4.77
N LEU A 49 13.99 -11.34 -4.11
CA LEU A 49 13.12 -10.24 -3.70
C LEU A 49 12.57 -9.48 -4.91
N LEU A 50 11.29 -9.10 -4.81
CA LEU A 50 10.61 -8.25 -5.79
C LEU A 50 10.70 -6.78 -5.38
N GLU A 51 11.30 -5.92 -6.22
CA GLU A 51 11.44 -4.47 -5.97
C GLU A 51 10.24 -3.66 -6.47
N GLU A 52 9.06 -3.97 -5.93
CA GLU A 52 7.82 -3.28 -6.30
C GLU A 52 7.45 -2.14 -5.35
N ALA A 53 6.50 -1.31 -5.80
CA ALA A 53 5.80 -0.39 -4.91
C ALA A 53 5.03 -1.16 -3.83
N ASP A 54 5.16 -0.74 -2.57
CA ASP A 54 4.48 -1.40 -1.45
C ASP A 54 2.98 -1.05 -1.44
N VAL A 55 2.62 0.19 -1.84
CA VAL A 55 1.23 0.65 -1.96
C VAL A 55 1.03 1.46 -3.24
N GLN A 56 -0.09 1.25 -3.90
CA GLN A 56 -0.56 2.06 -5.03
C GLN A 56 -1.96 2.58 -4.73
N ILE A 57 -2.22 3.84 -5.09
CA ILE A 57 -3.54 4.45 -5.08
C ILE A 57 -3.88 4.91 -6.50
N ILE A 58 -5.10 4.65 -6.94
CA ILE A 58 -5.56 4.91 -8.30
C ILE A 58 -6.87 5.68 -8.19
N GLY A 59 -7.02 6.75 -8.94
CA GLY A 59 -8.23 7.58 -8.95
C GLY A 59 -8.06 8.77 -9.87
N ASN A 60 -9.15 9.22 -10.52
CA ASN A 60 -9.14 10.34 -11.47
C ASN A 60 -8.01 10.23 -12.53
N ASP A 61 -7.85 9.06 -13.15
CA ASP A 61 -6.81 8.76 -14.15
C ASP A 61 -5.36 8.95 -13.66
N ILE A 62 -5.15 9.06 -12.34
CA ILE A 62 -3.85 9.24 -11.72
C ILE A 62 -3.53 8.01 -10.88
N THR A 63 -2.31 7.50 -11.04
CA THR A 63 -1.73 6.49 -10.15
C THR A 63 -0.62 7.12 -9.33
N LEU A 64 -0.66 6.93 -8.02
CA LEU A 64 0.43 7.27 -7.12
C LEU A 64 0.90 6.02 -6.36
N VAL A 65 2.20 5.93 -6.14
CA VAL A 65 2.87 4.80 -5.49
C VAL A 65 3.66 5.27 -4.27
N ALA A 66 3.63 4.45 -3.22
CA ALA A 66 4.44 4.62 -2.04
C ALA A 66 5.37 3.41 -1.87
N ARG A 67 6.60 3.68 -1.42
CA ARG A 67 7.59 2.66 -1.06
C ARG A 67 7.95 2.80 0.41
N GLN A 68 8.03 1.68 1.10
CA GLN A 68 8.34 1.58 2.51
C GLN A 68 9.78 1.09 2.69
N THR A 69 10.51 1.71 3.61
CA THR A 69 11.87 1.27 3.94
C THR A 69 11.80 0.20 5.02
N TRP A 70 12.02 -1.06 4.63
CA TRP A 70 12.10 -2.17 5.56
C TRP A 70 12.98 -3.30 5.04
N GLN A 71 13.61 -4.06 5.95
CA GLN A 71 14.47 -5.18 5.60
C GLN A 71 13.61 -6.43 5.37
N ARG A 72 13.35 -6.75 4.09
CA ARG A 72 12.58 -7.93 3.68
C ARG A 72 13.44 -9.20 3.80
N ARG A 73 12.93 -10.23 4.46
CA ARG A 73 13.56 -11.56 4.49
C ARG A 73 13.32 -12.30 3.18
N GLN A 74 14.41 -12.74 2.56
CA GLN A 74 14.37 -13.47 1.30
C GLN A 74 13.89 -14.92 1.45
N GLN A 75 14.07 -15.51 2.64
CA GLN A 75 13.83 -16.93 2.89
C GLN A 75 13.57 -17.20 4.38
N GLY A 76 12.92 -18.33 4.66
CA GLY A 76 12.86 -18.93 5.99
C GLY A 76 11.52 -18.70 6.70
N SER A 77 11.58 -18.30 7.97
CA SER A 77 10.40 -18.20 8.82
C SER A 77 9.52 -16.99 8.47
N ARG A 78 8.25 -17.07 8.88
CA ARG A 78 7.26 -16.01 8.70
C ARG A 78 7.79 -14.65 9.14
N GLU A 79 7.67 -13.68 8.25
CA GLU A 79 7.92 -12.28 8.54
C GLU A 79 6.58 -11.57 8.75
N SER A 80 6.55 -10.61 9.68
CA SER A 80 5.36 -9.81 9.98
C SER A 80 5.78 -8.38 10.32
N LYS A 81 5.15 -7.40 9.67
CA LYS A 81 5.46 -5.98 9.85
C LYS A 81 4.20 -5.12 9.71
N GLN A 82 4.04 -4.18 10.63
CA GLN A 82 3.05 -3.12 10.56
C GLN A 82 3.63 -1.91 9.83
N PHE A 83 2.82 -1.30 8.96
CA PHE A 83 3.16 -0.12 8.18
C PHE A 83 2.18 1.00 8.46
N GLU A 84 2.68 2.22 8.24
CA GLU A 84 1.90 3.44 8.26
C GLU A 84 2.35 4.32 7.09
N ILE A 85 1.39 4.80 6.29
CA ILE A 85 1.64 5.73 5.18
C ILE A 85 0.79 6.96 5.40
N ILE A 86 1.41 8.13 5.37
CA ILE A 86 0.69 9.40 5.49
C ILE A 86 0.21 9.82 4.11
N PHE A 87 -1.04 10.28 4.02
CA PHE A 87 -1.59 10.90 2.80
C PHE A 87 -1.08 12.35 2.68
N ARG A 88 0.22 12.50 2.43
CA ARG A 88 0.88 13.75 2.05
C ARG A 88 1.83 13.51 0.89
N GLU A 89 1.88 14.46 -0.04
CA GLU A 89 2.60 14.36 -1.30
C GLU A 89 4.06 13.92 -1.17
N GLU A 90 4.75 14.24 -0.07
CA GLU A 90 6.15 13.80 0.14
C GLU A 90 6.34 12.27 0.25
N TYR A 91 5.29 11.52 0.58
CA TYR A 91 5.31 10.05 0.70
C TYR A 91 4.89 9.34 -0.60
N TRP A 92 4.42 10.08 -1.60
CA TRP A 92 3.85 9.53 -2.82
C TRP A 92 4.64 9.99 -4.05
N LYS A 93 4.77 9.09 -5.01
CA LYS A 93 5.41 9.36 -6.31
C LYS A 93 4.52 8.85 -7.43
N ARG A 94 4.75 9.33 -8.64
CA ARG A 94 4.17 8.73 -9.84
C ARG A 94 4.95 7.43 -10.16
N PRO A 95 4.35 6.48 -10.92
CA PRO A 95 5.03 5.24 -11.31
C PRO A 95 6.36 5.43 -12.05
N ASP A 96 6.49 6.54 -12.80
CA ASP A 96 7.72 6.95 -13.49
C ASP A 96 8.82 7.48 -12.54
N GLY A 97 8.55 7.55 -11.24
CA GLY A 97 9.47 8.03 -10.21
C GLY A 97 9.43 9.54 -9.97
N MET A 98 8.67 10.31 -10.76
CA MET A 98 8.50 11.75 -10.52
C MET A 98 7.78 11.99 -9.19
N PRO A 99 8.10 13.09 -8.48
CA PRO A 99 7.40 13.44 -7.25
C PRO A 99 5.91 13.70 -7.51
N ALA A 100 5.06 13.23 -6.60
CA ALA A 100 3.68 13.71 -6.55
C ALA A 100 3.66 15.15 -6.02
N ASN A 101 2.61 15.90 -6.33
CA ASN A 101 2.33 17.17 -5.70
C ASN A 101 0.98 17.05 -4.97
N ARG A 102 0.63 18.08 -4.20
CA ARG A 102 -0.63 18.12 -3.46
C ARG A 102 -1.84 17.91 -4.38
N GLU A 103 -1.83 18.51 -5.57
CA GLU A 103 -2.94 18.41 -6.53
C GLU A 103 -3.16 16.98 -7.01
N HIS A 104 -2.10 16.26 -7.42
CA HIS A 104 -2.17 14.85 -7.81
C HIS A 104 -2.78 13.99 -6.69
N LEU A 105 -2.32 14.17 -5.46
CA LEU A 105 -2.84 13.41 -4.33
C LEU A 105 -4.30 13.78 -4.03
N MET A 106 -4.68 15.05 -4.14
CA MET A 106 -6.07 15.47 -3.96
C MET A 106 -7.00 14.97 -5.05
N MET A 107 -6.56 14.94 -6.30
CA MET A 107 -7.35 14.34 -7.38
C MET A 107 -7.56 12.85 -7.13
N VAL A 108 -6.51 12.09 -6.82
CA VAL A 108 -6.69 10.65 -6.51
C VAL A 108 -7.62 10.43 -5.33
N LEU A 109 -7.54 11.24 -4.27
CA LEU A 109 -8.41 11.11 -3.10
C LEU A 109 -9.84 11.64 -3.33
N ALA A 110 -10.09 12.48 -4.35
CA ALA A 110 -11.43 12.99 -4.65
C ALA A 110 -12.35 11.93 -5.26
N ASP A 111 -11.78 10.99 -5.99
CA ASP A 111 -12.48 9.83 -6.53
C ASP A 111 -11.50 8.66 -6.57
N LEU A 112 -11.35 7.98 -5.43
CA LEU A 112 -10.38 6.91 -5.25
C LEU A 112 -10.95 5.59 -5.75
N ASP A 113 -10.45 5.09 -6.89
CA ASP A 113 -10.87 3.84 -7.49
C ASP A 113 -10.30 2.63 -6.76
N ASP A 114 -9.01 2.63 -6.43
CA ASP A 114 -8.35 1.47 -5.84
C ASP A 114 -7.21 1.83 -4.88
N ILE A 115 -7.07 1.01 -3.84
CA ILE A 115 -5.86 0.91 -3.02
C ILE A 115 -5.30 -0.50 -3.15
N LEU A 116 -4.11 -0.61 -3.71
CA LEU A 116 -3.39 -1.86 -3.92
C LEU A 116 -2.21 -1.94 -2.96
N ILE A 117 -2.11 -3.01 -2.17
CA ILE A 117 -1.00 -3.26 -1.23
C ILE A 117 -0.26 -4.51 -1.66
N GLN A 118 1.06 -4.46 -1.79
CA GLN A 118 1.87 -5.59 -2.26
C GLN A 118 1.57 -6.87 -1.44
N ALA A 119 1.31 -7.97 -2.13
CA ALA A 119 1.01 -9.27 -1.55
C ALA A 119 2.17 -10.26 -1.71
N SER A 120 2.97 -10.13 -2.77
CA SER A 120 4.12 -10.99 -3.06
C SER A 120 5.44 -10.23 -2.93
N TYR A 121 6.35 -10.72 -2.10
CA TYR A 121 7.66 -10.08 -1.84
C TYR A 121 8.84 -10.85 -2.42
N SER A 122 8.60 -12.08 -2.90
CA SER A 122 9.59 -12.98 -3.47
C SER A 122 9.05 -13.62 -4.76
N THR A 123 9.94 -14.04 -5.66
CA THR A 123 9.56 -14.85 -6.83
C THR A 123 9.09 -16.26 -6.46
N GLU A 124 9.37 -16.74 -5.24
CA GLU A 124 8.87 -18.00 -4.69
C GLU A 124 8.10 -17.67 -3.41
N MET A 125 6.81 -17.35 -3.52
CA MET A 125 5.96 -17.05 -2.37
C MET A 125 5.24 -18.30 -1.89
N ILE A 126 5.25 -18.56 -0.58
CA ILE A 126 4.51 -19.68 0.03
C ILE A 126 3.17 -19.19 0.57
N SER A 127 3.17 -18.08 1.32
CA SER A 127 1.92 -17.49 1.79
C SER A 127 2.08 -16.01 2.11
N SER A 128 0.98 -15.29 2.08
CA SER A 128 0.88 -13.88 2.43
C SER A 128 -0.45 -13.60 3.10
N SER A 129 -0.49 -12.61 3.97
CA SER A 129 -1.70 -12.15 4.63
C SER A 129 -1.62 -10.68 4.95
N ILE A 130 -2.78 -10.06 5.01
CA ILE A 130 -2.97 -8.67 5.40
C ILE A 130 -4.02 -8.56 6.52
N SER A 131 -3.72 -7.74 7.53
CA SER A 131 -4.60 -7.48 8.67
C SER A 131 -4.51 -6.03 9.13
N ASP A 132 -5.35 -5.67 10.10
CA ASP A 132 -5.31 -4.39 10.82
C ASP A 132 -5.35 -3.17 9.90
N ILE A 133 -6.11 -3.28 8.80
CA ILE A 133 -6.22 -2.24 7.79
C ILE A 133 -7.11 -1.12 8.35
N SER A 134 -6.58 0.10 8.44
CA SER A 134 -7.35 1.28 8.81
C SER A 134 -6.92 2.49 7.98
N MET A 135 -7.86 3.38 7.74
CA MET A 135 -7.62 4.65 7.04
C MET A 135 -8.17 5.77 7.90
N ASP A 136 -7.29 6.64 8.37
CA ASP A 136 -7.66 7.77 9.23
C ASP A 136 -8.17 8.94 8.37
N ILE A 137 -9.24 9.60 8.84
CA ILE A 137 -9.63 10.94 8.37
C ILE A 137 -8.75 11.95 9.12
N ALA A 138 -8.21 12.93 8.42
CA ALA A 138 -7.49 14.00 9.07
C ALA A 138 -8.46 14.88 9.87
N VAL A 139 -8.15 15.09 11.15
CA VAL A 139 -8.83 16.09 11.95
C VAL A 139 -8.21 17.45 11.58
N PRO A 140 -9.00 18.44 11.13
CA PRO A 140 -8.48 19.78 10.91
C PRO A 140 -7.94 20.31 12.23
N ASN A 141 -6.63 20.52 12.31
CA ASN A 141 -6.05 21.29 13.40
C ASN A 141 -6.46 22.75 13.19
N TYR A 142 -7.64 23.13 13.69
CA TYR A 142 -7.98 24.52 13.90
C TYR A 142 -7.09 25.04 15.05
N SER A 143 -5.82 25.31 14.78
CA SER A 143 -5.04 26.21 15.63
C SER A 143 -5.53 27.63 15.34
N GLY A 144 -6.75 27.92 15.79
CA GLY A 144 -7.24 29.29 15.91
C GLY A 144 -6.45 29.94 17.03
N LEU A 145 -5.39 30.67 16.67
CA LEU A 145 -4.87 31.72 17.54
C LEU A 145 -5.85 32.88 17.44
N ALA A 146 -6.64 33.04 18.50
CA ALA A 146 -7.36 34.26 18.81
C ALA A 146 -6.38 35.37 19.22
#